data_AF-A0A1E5VDE4-F1
#
_entry.id   AF-A0A1E5VDE4-F1
#
_cell.length_a   1.000
_cell.length_b   1.000
_cell.length_c   1.000
_cell.angle_alpha   90.00
_cell.angle_beta   90.00
_cell.angle_gamma   90.00
#
_symmetry.space_group_name_H-M   'P 1'
#
loop_
_entity.id
_entity.type
_entity.pdbx_description
1 polymer ?
#
loop_
_entity_poly.entity_id
_entity_poly.type
_entity_poly.pdbx_seq_one_letter_code
_entity_poly.pdbx_strand_id
1 'polypeptide(L)'
;MAAVTLGSETDGSILCPSSWNSVVGIKPTVGLTSRSGVIPITPLQDTIGPMCRTVSDAVHVLDAIVGYDDLDAEATAAASKYIPHGGYTQFLRIDGLRGKRIGVPDVFFQGYDDVYMAERLKDFGQPDLIAAEKTNGIGERERAAIQRLKEISTNGLEKLMKEHRLDAIVAPNSDASSVLAVGGYPGIAVPAGYDRQGVPFAICFGGLRGYEPRLIEMAYAFEQATRVRKPPTFRR
;
A
#
# COMPACT_ATOMS: atom_id res chain seq x y z
N MET A 1 -13.24 -16.52 4.02
CA MET A 1 -12.59 -17.70 4.61
C MET A 1 -11.92 -17.40 5.95
N ALA A 2 -11.44 -16.17 6.23
CA ALA A 2 -10.91 -15.76 7.55
C ALA A 2 -11.52 -14.44 8.04
N ALA A 3 -11.35 -14.13 9.33
CA ALA A 3 -11.77 -12.86 9.91
C ALA A 3 -10.94 -11.69 9.34
N VAL A 4 -9.61 -11.85 9.37
CA VAL A 4 -8.59 -10.91 8.88
C VAL A 4 -7.44 -11.70 8.25
N THR A 5 -6.62 -11.05 7.43
CA THR A 5 -5.45 -11.66 6.78
C THR A 5 -4.26 -10.69 6.73
N LEU A 6 -3.06 -11.22 6.53
CA LEU A 6 -1.85 -10.46 6.23
C LEU A 6 -1.44 -10.70 4.78
N GLY A 7 -0.87 -9.67 4.16
CA GLY A 7 -0.14 -9.77 2.91
C GLY A 7 1.24 -9.13 3.04
N SER A 8 2.10 -9.37 2.04
CA SER A 8 3.34 -8.63 1.87
C SER A 8 3.28 -7.81 0.58
N GLU A 9 3.89 -6.63 0.57
CA GLU A 9 3.98 -5.79 -0.62
C GLU A 9 5.41 -5.35 -0.87
N THR A 10 5.86 -5.61 -2.09
CA THR A 10 7.05 -5.03 -2.71
C THR A 10 6.66 -3.88 -3.61
N ASP A 11 5.67 -4.08 -4.48
CA ASP A 11 5.01 -3.07 -5.30
C ASP A 11 3.58 -3.54 -5.61
N GLY A 12 2.57 -2.94 -4.98
CA GLY A 12 1.15 -3.21 -5.23
C GLY A 12 0.58 -4.51 -4.65
N SER A 13 1.37 -5.48 -4.20
CA SER A 13 0.87 -6.82 -3.79
C SER A 13 -0.07 -6.86 -2.57
N ILE A 14 -0.27 -5.76 -1.84
CA ILE A 14 -1.36 -5.60 -0.86
C ILE A 14 -2.47 -4.72 -1.45
N LEU A 15 -2.12 -3.55 -2.00
CA LEU A 15 -3.07 -2.55 -2.47
C LEU A 15 -3.89 -3.03 -3.68
N CYS A 16 -3.23 -3.66 -4.65
CA CYS A 16 -3.84 -4.16 -5.89
C CYS A 16 -4.86 -5.27 -5.60
N PRO A 17 -4.49 -6.42 -4.99
CA PRO A 17 -5.48 -7.47 -4.73
C PRO A 17 -6.58 -7.01 -3.76
N SER A 18 -6.30 -6.07 -2.86
CA SER A 18 -7.34 -5.49 -2.01
C SER A 18 -8.38 -4.72 -2.82
N SER A 19 -7.93 -3.92 -3.79
CA SER A 19 -8.78 -3.15 -4.70
C SER A 19 -9.69 -4.06 -5.53
N TRP A 20 -9.11 -5.09 -6.16
CA TRP A 20 -9.82 -6.03 -7.03
C TRP A 20 -10.69 -7.07 -6.31
N ASN A 21 -10.59 -7.17 -4.97
CA ASN A 21 -11.41 -8.10 -4.19
C ASN A 21 -12.34 -7.39 -3.18
N SER A 22 -12.51 -6.08 -3.30
CA SER A 22 -13.38 -5.28 -2.43
C SER A 22 -13.09 -5.51 -0.94
N VAL A 23 -11.82 -5.37 -0.58
CA VAL A 23 -11.34 -5.38 0.80
C VAL A 23 -10.42 -4.19 1.03
N VAL A 24 -10.21 -3.86 2.30
CA VAL A 24 -9.25 -2.83 2.71
C VAL A 24 -7.86 -3.46 2.78
N GLY A 25 -6.88 -2.79 2.20
CA GLY A 25 -5.47 -3.17 2.31
C GLY A 25 -4.64 -2.01 2.84
N ILE A 26 -3.84 -2.25 3.88
CA ILE A 26 -2.88 -1.27 4.39
C ILE A 26 -1.48 -1.75 4.05
N LYS A 27 -0.77 -0.97 3.25
CA LYS A 27 0.67 -1.10 3.05
C LYS A 27 1.36 -0.08 3.97
N PRO A 28 2.03 -0.49 5.06
CA PRO A 28 2.64 0.48 5.96
C PRO A 28 3.94 1.09 5.39
N THR A 29 4.49 2.06 6.12
CA THR A 29 5.86 2.54 5.94
C THR A 29 6.81 1.36 6.07
N VAL A 30 7.77 1.25 5.15
CA VAL A 30 8.79 0.18 5.21
C VAL A 30 9.52 0.25 6.55
N GLY A 31 9.54 -0.88 7.25
CA GLY A 31 10.11 -1.04 8.59
C GLY A 31 9.12 -0.88 9.75
N LEU A 32 7.87 -0.43 9.53
CA LEU A 32 6.91 -0.30 10.63
C LEU A 32 6.50 -1.66 11.22
N THR A 33 6.53 -2.71 10.38
CA THR A 33 6.28 -4.11 10.72
C THR A 33 7.51 -4.93 10.37
N SER A 34 7.89 -5.88 11.22
CA SER A 34 9.01 -6.78 10.92
C SER A 34 8.77 -7.63 9.67
N ARG A 35 9.83 -7.91 8.93
CA ARG A 35 9.87 -8.82 7.79
C ARG A 35 10.56 -10.14 8.12
N SER A 36 10.97 -10.33 9.37
CA SER A 36 11.60 -11.56 9.84
C SER A 36 10.67 -12.76 9.60
N GLY A 37 11.22 -13.83 9.02
CA GLY A 37 10.46 -15.04 8.68
C GLY A 37 9.60 -14.95 7.41
N VAL A 38 9.61 -13.82 6.69
CA VAL A 38 8.96 -13.67 5.38
C VAL A 38 9.98 -13.89 4.27
N ILE A 39 9.63 -14.69 3.27
CA ILE A 39 10.48 -14.89 2.08
C ILE A 39 10.54 -13.56 1.32
N PRO A 40 11.72 -12.94 1.17
CA PRO A 40 11.84 -11.59 0.64
C PRO A 40 11.83 -11.55 -0.89
N ILE A 41 11.52 -10.36 -1.43
CA ILE A 41 11.87 -9.96 -2.79
C ILE A 41 12.94 -8.86 -2.72
N THR A 42 12.70 -7.78 -1.98
CA THR A 42 13.68 -6.71 -1.79
C THR A 42 13.51 -6.00 -0.44
N PRO A 43 14.57 -5.94 0.38
CA PRO A 43 14.50 -5.26 1.68
C PRO A 43 14.32 -3.73 1.56
N LEU A 44 14.40 -3.16 0.36
CA LEU A 44 14.18 -1.72 0.14
C LEU A 44 12.70 -1.33 0.15
N GLN A 45 11.81 -2.26 -0.20
CA GLN A 45 10.39 -1.98 -0.43
C GLN A 45 9.47 -2.93 0.32
N ASP A 46 9.93 -4.15 0.63
CA ASP A 46 9.12 -5.17 1.28
C ASP A 46 8.56 -4.67 2.61
N THR A 47 7.26 -4.90 2.80
CA THR A 47 6.54 -4.60 4.04
C THR A 47 5.36 -5.55 4.22
N ILE A 48 4.95 -5.79 5.46
CA ILE A 48 3.85 -6.69 5.80
C ILE A 48 2.68 -5.82 6.25
N GLY A 49 1.48 -6.13 5.76
CA GLY A 49 0.33 -5.31 6.06
C GLY A 49 -0.98 -6.09 6.09
N PRO A 50 -1.99 -5.56 6.79
CA PRO A 50 -3.28 -6.19 6.92
C PRO A 50 -4.13 -6.03 5.66
N MET A 51 -4.87 -7.09 5.33
CA MET A 51 -5.94 -7.13 4.34
C MET A 51 -7.22 -7.59 5.04
N CYS A 52 -8.21 -6.72 5.16
CA CYS A 52 -9.41 -6.94 5.96
C CYS A 52 -10.68 -6.42 5.28
N ARG A 53 -11.86 -6.79 5.77
CA ARG A 53 -13.13 -6.28 5.22
C ARG A 53 -13.42 -4.83 5.60
N THR A 54 -12.83 -4.34 6.68
CA THR A 54 -13.05 -2.97 7.16
C THR A 54 -11.74 -2.28 7.52
N VAL A 55 -11.74 -0.94 7.49
CA VAL A 55 -10.61 -0.12 7.94
C VAL A 55 -10.36 -0.35 9.42
N SER A 56 -11.43 -0.45 10.23
CA SER A 56 -11.30 -0.75 11.66
C SER A 56 -10.55 -2.06 11.91
N ASP A 57 -10.94 -3.16 11.24
CA ASP A 57 -10.28 -4.46 11.39
C ASP A 57 -8.80 -4.37 10.97
N ALA A 58 -8.54 -3.73 9.83
CA ALA A 58 -7.16 -3.56 9.33
C ALA A 58 -6.29 -2.78 10.33
N VAL A 59 -6.82 -1.73 10.95
CA VAL A 59 -6.09 -0.93 11.94
C VAL A 59 -5.81 -1.70 13.22
N HIS A 60 -6.76 -2.51 13.71
CA HIS A 60 -6.51 -3.37 14.87
C HIS A 60 -5.42 -4.42 14.59
N VAL A 61 -5.39 -4.96 13.37
CA VAL A 61 -4.31 -5.88 12.97
C VAL A 61 -2.99 -5.15 12.86
N LEU A 62 -2.96 -3.95 12.27
CA LEU A 62 -1.76 -3.13 12.20
C LEU A 62 -1.19 -2.88 13.61
N ASP A 63 -2.03 -2.46 14.55
CA ASP A 63 -1.63 -2.25 15.96
C ASP A 63 -0.99 -3.48 16.59
N ALA A 64 -1.43 -4.68 16.22
CA ALA A 64 -0.90 -5.92 16.76
C ALA A 64 0.46 -6.31 16.18
N ILE A 65 0.82 -5.83 14.97
CA ILE A 65 2.02 -6.29 14.24
C ILE A 65 3.11 -5.22 14.08
N VAL A 66 2.83 -3.96 14.40
CA VAL A 66 3.84 -2.89 14.37
C VAL A 66 4.78 -2.98 15.56
N GLY A 67 6.05 -2.73 15.34
CA GLY A 67 7.03 -2.75 16.42
C GLY A 67 8.47 -2.92 15.97
N TYR A 68 9.36 -2.67 16.92
CA TYR A 68 10.78 -3.02 16.81
C TYR A 68 10.96 -4.54 16.89
N ASP A 69 11.84 -5.07 16.04
CA ASP A 69 12.25 -6.47 16.05
C ASP A 69 13.77 -6.55 15.86
N ASP A 70 14.48 -7.22 16.78
CA ASP A 70 15.93 -7.41 16.70
C ASP A 70 16.35 -8.19 15.46
N LEU A 71 15.50 -9.09 14.96
CA LEU A 71 15.77 -9.87 13.74
C LEU A 71 15.59 -9.06 12.44
N ASP A 72 15.00 -7.87 12.55
CA ASP A 72 14.83 -6.91 11.46
C ASP A 72 15.16 -5.48 11.94
N ALA A 73 16.20 -5.35 12.76
CA ALA A 73 16.53 -4.09 13.42
C ALA A 73 16.87 -2.98 12.41
N GLU A 74 17.49 -3.34 11.28
CA GLU A 74 17.86 -2.40 10.22
C GLU A 74 16.65 -1.60 9.70
N ALA A 75 15.50 -2.25 9.51
CA ALA A 75 14.29 -1.57 9.06
C ALA A 75 13.47 -1.03 10.23
N THR A 76 13.32 -1.82 11.30
CA THR A 76 12.36 -1.51 12.38
C THR A 76 12.84 -0.44 13.36
N ALA A 77 14.16 -0.30 13.57
CA ALA A 77 14.71 0.71 14.49
C ALA A 77 14.35 2.13 14.06
N ALA A 78 14.57 2.47 12.78
CA ALA A 78 14.32 3.81 12.26
C ALA A 78 12.81 4.12 12.11
N ALA A 79 12.00 3.10 11.81
CA ALA A 79 10.56 3.26 11.61
C ALA A 79 9.77 3.31 12.92
N SER A 80 10.31 2.75 14.02
CA SER A 80 9.64 2.74 15.33
C SER A 80 9.24 4.13 15.83
N LYS A 81 9.97 5.19 15.42
CA LYS A 81 9.63 6.59 15.74
C LYS A 81 8.29 7.05 15.18
N TYR A 82 7.74 6.35 14.19
CA TYR A 82 6.45 6.65 13.58
C TYR A 82 5.28 5.97 14.30
N ILE A 83 5.54 5.02 15.20
CA ILE A 83 4.49 4.34 15.95
C ILE A 83 3.93 5.31 17.00
N PRO A 84 2.63 5.65 16.93
CA PRO A 84 2.03 6.60 17.85
C PRO A 84 1.84 6.00 19.24
N HIS A 85 2.03 6.82 20.27
CA HIS A 85 1.68 6.42 21.63
C HIS A 85 0.18 6.16 21.75
N GLY A 86 -0.21 5.00 22.30
CA GLY A 86 -1.61 4.58 22.38
C GLY A 86 -2.16 3.85 21.14
N GLY A 87 -1.31 3.57 20.14
CA GLY A 87 -1.70 2.79 18.96
C GLY A 87 -2.45 3.58 17.90
N TYR A 88 -2.79 2.93 16.80
CA TYR A 88 -3.43 3.48 15.62
C TYR A 88 -4.95 3.53 15.70
N THR A 89 -5.57 2.70 16.55
CA THR A 89 -7.04 2.71 16.76
C THR A 89 -7.60 4.08 17.16
N GLN A 90 -6.81 4.93 17.81
CA GLN A 90 -7.21 6.32 18.16
C GLN A 90 -7.51 7.21 16.93
N PHE A 91 -7.05 6.81 15.75
CA PHE A 91 -7.25 7.54 14.48
C PHE A 91 -8.49 7.08 13.71
N LEU A 92 -9.28 6.13 14.23
CA LEU A 92 -10.56 5.71 13.64
C LEU A 92 -11.66 6.77 13.90
N ARG A 93 -11.58 7.88 13.16
CA ARG A 93 -12.43 9.07 13.35
C ARG A 93 -13.42 9.25 12.21
N ILE A 94 -14.72 9.34 12.53
CA ILE A 94 -15.78 9.57 11.53
C ILE A 94 -15.64 10.92 10.80
N ASP A 95 -15.05 11.90 11.47
CA ASP A 95 -14.76 13.25 10.96
C ASP A 95 -13.33 13.39 10.41
N GLY A 96 -12.62 12.27 10.21
CA GLY A 96 -11.19 12.24 9.89
C GLY A 96 -10.77 12.99 8.61
N LEU A 97 -11.68 13.19 7.66
CA LEU A 97 -11.46 13.99 6.45
C LEU A 97 -11.53 15.52 6.69
N ARG A 98 -12.11 15.97 7.81
CA ARG A 98 -12.34 17.40 8.06
C ARG A 98 -11.01 18.15 8.12
N GLY A 99 -10.87 19.15 7.26
CA GLY A 99 -9.69 20.03 7.20
C GLY A 99 -8.45 19.40 6.56
N LYS A 100 -8.54 18.17 6.05
CA LYS A 100 -7.41 17.50 5.36
C LYS A 100 -7.19 18.09 3.97
N ARG A 101 -5.92 18.20 3.58
CA ARG A 101 -5.51 18.64 2.25
C ARG A 101 -5.10 17.42 1.42
N ILE A 102 -5.95 17.04 0.47
CA ILE A 102 -5.74 15.86 -0.37
C ILE A 102 -5.35 16.29 -1.78
N GLY A 103 -4.23 15.78 -2.28
CA GLY A 103 -3.84 15.91 -3.68
C GLY A 103 -4.50 14.83 -4.53
N VAL A 104 -4.93 15.19 -5.74
CA VAL A 104 -5.46 14.26 -6.74
C VAL A 104 -4.59 14.42 -7.99
N PRO A 105 -3.49 13.67 -8.13
CA PRO A 105 -2.58 13.83 -9.27
C PRO A 105 -3.23 13.29 -10.55
N ASP A 106 -3.46 14.16 -11.53
CA ASP A 106 -4.13 13.82 -12.80
C ASP A 106 -3.47 12.64 -13.54
N VAL A 107 -2.16 12.46 -13.38
CA VAL A 107 -1.40 11.34 -14.00
C VAL A 107 -1.96 9.97 -13.63
N PHE A 108 -2.60 9.82 -12.47
CA PHE A 108 -3.22 8.56 -12.05
C PHE A 108 -4.66 8.38 -12.57
N PHE A 109 -5.25 9.43 -13.16
CA PHE A 109 -6.64 9.41 -13.65
C PHE A 109 -6.72 9.59 -15.16
N GLN A 110 -5.61 9.94 -15.81
CA GLN A 110 -5.46 9.82 -17.26
C GLN A 110 -5.33 8.33 -17.56
N GLY A 111 -6.43 7.74 -18.07
CA GLY A 111 -6.49 6.32 -18.37
C GLY A 111 -5.24 5.88 -19.12
N TYR A 112 -4.56 4.88 -18.58
CA TYR A 112 -3.68 4.07 -19.40
C TYR A 112 -4.57 3.38 -20.43
N ASP A 113 -4.19 3.41 -21.70
CA ASP A 113 -4.75 2.46 -22.67
C ASP A 113 -4.62 1.09 -22.01
N ASP A 114 -5.76 0.43 -21.78
CA ASP A 114 -5.83 -0.91 -21.18
C ASP A 114 -4.96 -1.83 -22.02
N VAL A 115 -3.68 -1.94 -21.66
CA VAL A 115 -2.88 -3.06 -22.07
C VAL A 115 -3.37 -4.20 -21.19
N TYR A 116 -4.49 -4.79 -21.60
CA TYR A 116 -4.90 -6.12 -21.19
C TYR A 116 -3.74 -7.05 -21.53
N MET A 117 -2.80 -7.17 -20.59
CA MET A 117 -1.94 -8.34 -20.53
C MET A 117 -2.88 -9.46 -20.09
N ALA A 118 -3.50 -10.09 -21.09
CA ALA A 118 -4.18 -11.35 -20.87
C ALA A 118 -3.22 -12.22 -20.06
N GLU A 119 -3.64 -12.71 -18.89
CA GLU A 119 -2.89 -13.75 -18.20
C GLU A 119 -2.71 -14.88 -19.21
N ARG A 120 -1.52 -14.97 -19.80
CA ARG A 120 -1.18 -15.98 -20.79
C ARG A 120 -0.91 -17.28 -20.06
N LEU A 121 -1.96 -17.83 -19.47
CA LEU A 121 -2.00 -19.15 -18.82
C LEU A 121 -1.64 -20.31 -19.77
N LYS A 122 -1.31 -20.03 -21.05
CA LYS A 122 -0.80 -21.02 -22.00
C LYS A 122 0.72 -21.01 -22.11
N ASP A 123 1.38 -19.98 -21.58
CA ASP A 123 2.81 -19.72 -21.70
C ASP A 123 3.45 -19.69 -20.30
N PHE A 124 3.20 -20.74 -19.49
CA PHE A 124 3.84 -20.95 -18.18
C PHE A 124 5.34 -21.28 -18.29
N GLY A 125 6.09 -20.57 -19.15
CA GLY A 125 7.50 -20.38 -18.86
C GLY A 125 7.56 -19.66 -17.51
N GLN A 126 8.57 -19.95 -16.71
CA GLN A 126 8.88 -19.17 -15.51
C GLN A 126 9.98 -18.14 -15.86
N PRO A 127 9.86 -17.31 -16.92
CA PRO A 127 10.99 -16.54 -17.44
C PRO A 127 11.51 -15.55 -16.40
N ASP A 128 10.63 -14.96 -15.59
CA ASP A 128 11.01 -14.01 -14.55
C ASP A 128 11.71 -14.71 -13.38
N LEU A 129 11.25 -15.90 -12.97
CA LEU A 129 11.95 -16.70 -11.95
C LEU A 129 13.31 -17.20 -12.48
N ILE A 130 13.39 -17.61 -13.74
CA ILE A 130 14.65 -18.01 -14.39
C ILE A 130 15.59 -16.81 -14.53
N ALA A 131 15.08 -15.62 -14.83
CA ALA A 131 15.85 -14.39 -14.90
C ALA A 131 16.35 -13.99 -13.50
N ALA A 132 15.50 -14.09 -12.47
CA ALA A 132 15.85 -13.85 -11.08
C ALA A 132 16.94 -14.81 -10.58
N GLU A 133 16.81 -16.12 -10.88
CA GLU A 133 17.81 -17.16 -10.54
C GLU A 133 19.18 -16.88 -11.20
N LYS A 134 19.18 -16.23 -12.37
CA LYS A 134 20.42 -15.82 -13.07
C LYS A 134 21.07 -14.57 -12.48
N THR A 135 20.43 -13.88 -11.54
CA THR A 135 21.04 -12.71 -10.88
C THR A 135 22.05 -13.16 -9.83
N ASN A 136 23.07 -12.34 -9.60
CA ASN A 136 24.10 -12.58 -8.59
C ASN A 136 24.04 -11.56 -7.43
N GLY A 137 22.85 -10.97 -7.22
CA GLY A 137 22.59 -9.95 -6.20
C GLY A 137 22.80 -8.51 -6.68
N ILE A 138 23.07 -7.61 -5.74
CA ILE A 138 23.13 -6.16 -5.99
C ILE A 138 24.54 -5.75 -6.44
N GLY A 139 24.69 -5.42 -7.74
CA GLY A 139 25.90 -4.88 -8.35
C GLY A 139 25.87 -3.36 -8.52
N GLU A 140 26.77 -2.83 -9.36
CA GLU A 140 26.87 -1.39 -9.62
C GLU A 140 25.65 -0.84 -10.36
N ARG A 141 25.10 -1.60 -11.31
CA ARG A 141 23.90 -1.22 -12.07
C ARG A 141 22.69 -1.11 -11.16
N GLU A 142 22.50 -2.09 -10.28
CA GLU A 142 21.41 -2.14 -9.32
C GLU A 142 21.56 -0.99 -8.30
N ARG A 143 22.77 -0.73 -7.79
CA ARG A 143 23.04 0.43 -6.91
C ARG A 143 22.71 1.77 -7.58
N ALA A 144 23.09 1.94 -8.85
CA ALA A 144 22.76 3.14 -9.61
C ALA A 144 21.24 3.29 -9.81
N ALA A 145 20.53 2.20 -10.10
CA ALA A 145 19.08 2.19 -10.21
C ALA A 145 18.40 2.55 -8.88
N ILE A 146 18.84 1.96 -7.77
CA ILE A 146 18.34 2.28 -6.41
C ILE A 146 18.54 3.76 -6.10
N GLN A 147 19.72 4.31 -6.39
CA GLN A 147 20.00 5.73 -6.19
C GLN A 147 19.07 6.60 -7.06
N ARG A 148 18.85 6.22 -8.32
CA ARG A 148 17.94 6.94 -9.21
C ARG A 148 16.49 6.91 -8.74
N LEU A 149 16.02 5.76 -8.25
CA LEU A 149 14.68 5.61 -7.68
C LEU A 149 14.49 6.53 -6.46
N LYS A 150 15.50 6.63 -5.59
CA LYS A 150 15.49 7.55 -4.44
C LYS A 150 15.40 9.01 -4.87
N GLU A 151 16.15 9.41 -5.89
CA GLU A 151 16.08 10.76 -6.46
C GLU A 151 14.70 11.08 -7.05
N ILE A 152 14.11 10.15 -7.81
CA ILE A 152 12.78 10.32 -8.40
C ILE A 152 11.71 10.42 -7.31
N SER A 153 11.80 9.59 -6.26
CA SER A 153 10.87 9.68 -5.12
C SER A 153 10.96 11.04 -4.41
N THR A 154 12.19 11.50 -4.16
CA THR A 154 12.46 12.77 -3.45
C THR A 154 11.96 13.97 -4.25
N ASN A 155 12.27 13.99 -5.55
CA ASN A 155 11.91 15.09 -6.45
C ASN A 155 10.47 15.01 -6.99
N GLY A 156 9.82 13.86 -6.84
CA GLY A 156 8.45 13.59 -7.26
C GLY A 156 7.47 13.74 -6.09
N LEU A 157 7.00 12.61 -5.56
CA LEU A 157 5.93 12.59 -4.55
C LEU A 157 6.31 13.36 -3.28
N GLU A 158 7.54 13.22 -2.78
CA GLU A 158 7.94 13.89 -1.54
C GLU A 158 7.95 15.41 -1.68
N LYS A 159 8.51 15.91 -2.78
CA LYS A 159 8.48 17.33 -3.12
C LYS A 159 7.05 17.84 -3.24
N LEU A 160 6.21 17.15 -4.03
CA LEU A 160 4.80 17.52 -4.25
C LEU A 160 4.03 17.59 -2.92
N MET A 161 4.17 16.59 -2.07
CA MET A 161 3.51 16.54 -0.76
C MET A 161 3.92 17.73 0.13
N LYS A 162 5.22 18.07 0.16
CA LYS A 162 5.75 19.17 0.97
C LYS A 162 5.35 20.55 0.43
N GLU A 163 5.53 20.80 -0.86
CA GLU A 163 5.25 22.10 -1.49
C GLU A 163 3.77 22.48 -1.36
N HIS A 164 2.89 21.50 -1.55
CA HIS A 164 1.44 21.73 -1.46
C HIS A 164 0.88 21.53 -0.04
N ARG A 165 1.73 21.18 0.94
CA ARG A 165 1.35 20.88 2.34
C ARG A 165 0.19 19.89 2.39
N LEU A 166 0.36 18.75 1.74
CA LEU A 166 -0.67 17.72 1.63
C LEU A 166 -0.62 16.75 2.81
N ASP A 167 -1.79 16.26 3.19
CA ASP A 167 -1.96 15.19 4.17
C ASP A 167 -2.00 13.81 3.50
N ALA A 168 -2.42 13.75 2.25
CA ALA A 168 -2.39 12.56 1.39
C ALA A 168 -2.41 12.95 -0.09
N ILE A 169 -2.02 11.99 -0.94
CA ILE A 169 -2.52 11.88 -2.31
C ILE A 169 -3.62 10.82 -2.37
N VAL A 170 -4.45 10.93 -3.38
CA VAL A 170 -5.45 9.92 -3.73
C VAL A 170 -5.25 9.47 -5.18
N ALA A 171 -5.33 8.17 -5.40
CA ALA A 171 -5.26 7.53 -6.71
C ALA A 171 -6.35 6.45 -6.83
N PRO A 172 -6.80 6.10 -8.05
CA PRO A 172 -7.69 4.96 -8.24
C PRO A 172 -6.93 3.65 -7.99
N ASN A 173 -7.62 2.66 -7.44
CA ASN A 173 -7.10 1.32 -7.16
C ASN A 173 -5.71 1.34 -6.51
N SER A 174 -4.70 0.79 -7.19
CA SER A 174 -3.32 0.74 -6.73
C SER A 174 -2.39 1.55 -7.64
N ASP A 175 -2.89 2.53 -8.38
CA ASP A 175 -2.11 3.23 -9.41
C ASP A 175 -0.94 4.04 -8.84
N ALA A 176 -0.99 4.37 -7.54
CA ALA A 176 0.10 4.97 -6.81
C ALA A 176 1.08 3.96 -6.18
N SER A 177 0.91 2.64 -6.38
CA SER A 177 1.69 1.63 -5.65
C SER A 177 3.19 1.79 -5.87
N SER A 178 3.64 1.98 -7.11
CA SER A 178 5.07 2.06 -7.40
C SER A 178 5.73 3.28 -6.75
N VAL A 179 5.05 4.43 -6.74
CA VAL A 179 5.60 5.64 -6.09
C VAL A 179 5.64 5.48 -4.56
N LEU A 180 4.65 4.80 -3.98
CA LEU A 180 4.60 4.52 -2.55
C LEU A 180 5.62 3.44 -2.14
N ALA A 181 5.79 2.41 -2.96
CA ALA A 181 6.73 1.33 -2.78
C ALA A 181 8.17 1.84 -2.83
N VAL A 182 8.54 2.57 -3.89
CA VAL A 182 9.89 3.14 -4.08
C VAL A 182 10.27 4.06 -2.93
N GLY A 183 9.36 4.91 -2.46
CA GLY A 183 9.59 5.78 -1.31
C GLY A 183 9.55 5.06 0.04
N GLY A 184 9.07 3.82 0.07
CA GLY A 184 8.69 3.07 1.27
C GLY A 184 7.67 3.81 2.14
N TYR A 185 6.75 4.52 1.47
CA TYR A 185 5.68 5.32 2.04
C TYR A 185 4.40 4.51 2.27
N PRO A 186 3.53 4.86 3.22
CA PRO A 186 2.31 4.10 3.46
C PRO A 186 1.21 4.37 2.43
N GLY A 187 0.35 3.38 2.22
CA GLY A 187 -0.85 3.45 1.40
C GLY A 187 -2.02 2.66 2.00
N ILE A 188 -3.24 3.14 1.84
CA ILE A 188 -4.47 2.45 2.26
C ILE A 188 -5.45 2.40 1.09
N ALA A 189 -5.71 1.21 0.57
CA ALA A 189 -6.77 0.96 -0.41
C ALA A 189 -8.09 0.72 0.33
N VAL A 190 -9.15 1.45 -0.04
CA VAL A 190 -10.50 1.32 0.53
C VAL A 190 -11.49 1.10 -0.61
N PRO A 191 -12.42 0.12 -0.52
CA PRO A 191 -13.45 -0.09 -1.53
C PRO A 191 -14.21 1.20 -1.84
N ALA A 192 -14.34 1.54 -3.12
CA ALA A 192 -14.96 2.78 -3.59
C ALA A 192 -16.19 2.53 -4.46
N GLY A 193 -16.32 1.35 -5.06
CA GLY A 193 -17.51 0.98 -5.81
C GLY A 193 -17.33 -0.30 -6.64
N TYR A 194 -18.21 -0.45 -7.62
CA TYR A 194 -18.20 -1.53 -8.60
C TYR A 194 -18.53 -0.96 -9.97
N ASP A 195 -17.90 -1.47 -11.02
CA ASP A 195 -18.23 -1.12 -12.39
C ASP A 195 -19.58 -1.73 -12.85
N ARG A 196 -19.93 -1.55 -14.13
CA ARG A 196 -21.17 -2.08 -14.71
C ARG A 196 -21.21 -3.61 -14.77
N GLN A 197 -20.05 -4.25 -14.72
CA GLN A 197 -19.85 -5.69 -14.75
C GLN A 197 -19.82 -6.28 -13.33
N GLY A 198 -19.85 -5.43 -12.29
CA GLY A 198 -19.80 -5.84 -10.90
C GLY A 198 -18.38 -6.07 -10.38
N VAL A 199 -17.36 -5.61 -11.11
CA VAL A 199 -15.96 -5.70 -10.70
C VAL A 199 -15.66 -4.57 -9.72
N PRO A 200 -15.11 -4.86 -8.53
CA PRO A 200 -14.83 -3.83 -7.55
C PRO A 200 -13.68 -2.94 -7.99
N PHE A 201 -13.76 -1.66 -7.58
CA PHE A 201 -12.64 -0.74 -7.61
C PHE A 201 -12.52 -0.03 -6.26
N ALA A 202 -11.33 0.46 -5.97
CA ALA A 202 -10.99 1.14 -4.73
C ALA A 202 -10.44 2.54 -4.97
N ILE A 203 -10.30 3.27 -3.88
CA ILE A 203 -9.52 4.50 -3.81
C ILE A 203 -8.34 4.23 -2.87
N CYS A 204 -7.13 4.61 -3.28
CA CYS A 204 -5.93 4.50 -2.46
C CYS A 204 -5.53 5.86 -1.91
N PHE A 205 -5.46 5.96 -0.58
CA PHE A 205 -4.87 7.09 0.13
C PHE A 205 -3.38 6.82 0.35
N GLY A 206 -2.51 7.62 -0.25
CA GLY A 206 -1.05 7.53 -0.12
C GLY A 206 -0.46 8.70 0.64
N GLY A 207 0.60 8.47 1.43
CA GLY A 207 1.23 9.51 2.26
C GLY A 207 2.75 9.52 2.15
N LEU A 208 3.43 10.26 3.03
CA LEU A 208 4.88 10.10 3.27
C LEU A 208 5.12 9.14 4.45
N ARG A 209 6.37 8.76 4.68
CA ARG A 209 6.73 7.88 5.82
C ARG A 209 6.16 8.43 7.14
N GLY A 210 5.48 7.59 7.91
CA GLY A 210 4.85 7.97 9.17
C GLY A 210 3.49 8.67 9.04
N TYR A 211 2.88 8.71 7.84
CA TYR A 211 1.57 9.34 7.63
C TYR A 211 0.40 8.40 7.93
N GLU A 212 0.65 7.16 8.37
CA GLU A 212 -0.36 6.17 8.74
C GLU A 212 -1.50 6.77 9.58
N PRO A 213 -1.27 7.57 10.64
CA PRO A 213 -2.35 8.19 11.41
C PRO A 213 -3.30 9.03 10.54
N ARG A 214 -2.75 9.86 9.66
CA ARG A 214 -3.53 10.75 8.77
C ARG A 214 -4.32 9.91 7.76
N LEU A 215 -3.65 8.92 7.16
CA LEU A 215 -4.28 8.03 6.18
C LEU A 215 -5.42 7.22 6.80
N ILE A 216 -5.24 6.73 8.03
CA ILE A 216 -6.27 5.99 8.77
C ILE A 216 -7.49 6.87 9.04
N GLU A 217 -7.31 8.11 9.50
CA GLU A 217 -8.41 9.07 9.69
C GLU A 217 -9.21 9.27 8.39
N MET A 218 -8.52 9.49 7.28
CA MET A 218 -9.15 9.73 5.98
C MET A 218 -9.85 8.48 5.43
N ALA A 219 -9.18 7.33 5.48
CA ALA A 219 -9.69 6.05 5.01
C ALA A 219 -10.94 5.63 5.81
N TYR A 220 -10.90 5.76 7.14
CA TYR A 220 -12.03 5.38 7.99
C TYR A 220 -13.23 6.31 7.78
N ALA A 221 -13.02 7.63 7.72
CA ALA A 221 -14.09 8.57 7.42
C ALA A 221 -14.72 8.31 6.04
N PHE A 222 -13.90 8.03 5.02
CA PHE A 222 -14.38 7.67 3.68
C PHE A 222 -15.19 6.36 3.69
N GLU A 223 -14.66 5.31 4.32
CA GLU A 223 -15.37 4.02 4.44
C GLU A 223 -16.73 4.20 5.12
N GLN A 224 -16.77 4.93 6.24
CA GLN A 224 -17.98 5.08 7.03
C GLN A 224 -19.04 5.95 6.35
N ALA A 225 -18.63 6.93 5.53
CA ALA A 225 -19.53 7.75 4.74
C ALA A 225 -20.13 6.99 3.55
N THR A 226 -19.38 6.04 2.98
CA THR A 226 -19.75 5.38 1.71
C THR A 226 -20.36 3.99 1.92
N ARG A 227 -19.79 3.17 2.81
CA ARG A 227 -20.20 1.79 3.13
C ARG A 227 -20.50 0.94 1.90
N VAL A 228 -19.71 1.14 0.84
CA VAL A 228 -19.97 0.58 -0.50
C VAL A 228 -19.69 -0.92 -0.62
N ARG A 229 -18.85 -1.47 0.26
CA ARG A 229 -18.40 -2.87 0.20
C ARG A 229 -19.58 -3.83 0.30
N LYS A 230 -19.66 -4.76 -0.65
CA LYS A 230 -20.64 -5.86 -0.68
C LYS A 230 -19.90 -7.21 -0.65
N PRO A 231 -20.42 -8.22 0.06
CA PRO A 231 -19.91 -9.59 -0.06
C PRO A 231 -20.04 -10.11 -1.50
N PRO A 232 -19.08 -10.93 -1.99
CA PRO A 232 -19.20 -11.54 -3.32
C PRO A 232 -20.33 -12.57 -3.34
N THR A 233 -20.96 -12.75 -4.51
CA THR A 233 -21.96 -13.79 -4.76
C THR A 233 -21.31 -14.98 -5.47
N PHE A 234 -21.47 -16.18 -4.92
CA PHE A 234 -20.99 -17.41 -5.53
C PHE A 234 -22.14 -18.10 -6.27
N ARG A 235 -21.90 -18.56 -7.51
CA ARG A 235 -22.80 -19.52 -8.15
C ARG A 235 -22.60 -20.87 -7.45
N ARG A 236 -23.70 -21.46 -6.97
CA ARG A 236 -23.72 -22.81 -6.39
C ARG A 236 -23.76 -23.85 -7.49
#